data_AF-A0A8J3XHU1-F1
#
_entry.id   AF-A0A8J3XHU1-F1
#
_cell.length_a   1.000
_cell.length_b   1.000
_cell.length_c   1.000
_cell.angle_alpha   90.00
_cell.angle_beta   90.00
_cell.angle_gamma   90.00
#
_symmetry.space_group_name_H-M   'P 1'
#
loop_
_entity.id
_entity.type
_entity.pdbx_description
1 polymer ?
#
loop_
_entity_poly.entity_id
_entity_poly.type
_entity_poly.pdbx_seq_one_letter_code
_entity_poly.pdbx_strand_id
1 'polypeptide(L)'
;MPRSALVWALGLIIAGSFAVVICVRTAPTIAPDAPRDFFDSPYLLLSFAGLGVLAGLAGWFVPQTGILWGLLAAAPFFVYFATTIVRDLGEDDQGLWPVGVVFLVALTLIPAAAALTTSLIAKAR
;
A
#
# COMPACT_ATOMS: atom_id res chain seq x y z
N MET A 1 -20.72 -5.10 -15.16
CA MET A 1 -19.24 -5.16 -15.04
C MET A 1 -18.62 -3.98 -14.29
N PRO A 2 -18.92 -2.68 -14.55
CA PRO A 2 -18.22 -1.58 -13.88
C PRO A 2 -18.50 -1.49 -12.37
N ARG A 3 -19.69 -1.90 -11.92
CA ARG A 3 -20.06 -1.88 -10.50
C ARG A 3 -19.20 -2.81 -9.63
N SER A 4 -18.80 -4.01 -10.11
CA SER A 4 -17.98 -4.91 -9.28
C SER A 4 -16.54 -4.42 -9.18
N ALA A 5 -15.99 -3.83 -10.26
CA ALA A 5 -14.67 -3.21 -10.23
C ALA A 5 -14.63 -2.04 -9.22
N LEU A 6 -15.66 -1.20 -9.21
CA LEU A 6 -15.74 -0.07 -8.28
C LEU A 6 -15.81 -0.53 -6.81
N VAL A 7 -16.56 -1.60 -6.51
CA VAL A 7 -16.62 -2.18 -5.16
C VAL A 7 -15.25 -2.71 -4.71
N TRP A 8 -14.54 -3.42 -5.58
CA TRP A 8 -13.18 -3.88 -5.29
C TRP A 8 -12.20 -2.72 -5.08
N ALA A 9 -12.29 -1.68 -5.92
CA ALA A 9 -11.46 -0.49 -5.79
C ALA A 9 -11.66 0.20 -4.45
N LEU A 10 -12.93 0.46 -4.07
CA LEU A 10 -13.26 1.04 -2.78
C LEU A 10 -12.80 0.15 -1.62
N GLY A 11 -13.02 -1.17 -1.71
CA GLY A 11 -12.58 -2.12 -0.70
C GLY A 11 -11.06 -2.10 -0.48
N LEU A 12 -10.27 -2.05 -1.56
CA LEU A 12 -8.81 -1.97 -1.49
C LEU A 12 -8.33 -0.63 -0.91
N ILE A 13 -8.96 0.49 -1.29
CA ILE A 13 -8.63 1.81 -0.73
C ILE A 13 -8.92 1.84 0.77
N ILE A 14 -10.08 1.33 1.20
CA ILE A 14 -10.46 1.26 2.61
C ILE A 14 -9.47 0.38 3.37
N ALA A 15 -9.20 -0.82 2.88
CA ALA A 15 -8.24 -1.75 3.50
C ALA A 15 -6.84 -1.15 3.59
N GLY A 16 -6.34 -0.52 2.53
CA GLY A 16 -5.04 0.14 2.52
C GLY A 16 -4.99 1.32 3.49
N SER A 17 -6.07 2.10 3.61
CA SER A 17 -6.15 3.19 4.58
C SER A 17 -6.11 2.67 6.03
N PHE A 18 -6.83 1.58 6.32
CA PHE A 18 -6.76 0.92 7.62
C PHE A 18 -5.37 0.37 7.91
N ALA A 19 -4.72 -0.24 6.93
CA ALA A 19 -3.35 -0.73 7.06
C ALA A 19 -2.36 0.39 7.40
N VAL A 20 -2.46 1.54 6.73
CA VAL A 20 -1.66 2.73 7.07
C VAL A 20 -1.91 3.15 8.52
N VAL A 21 -3.17 3.27 8.93
CA VAL A 21 -3.53 3.66 10.32
C VAL A 21 -2.94 2.69 11.33
N ILE A 22 -3.03 1.37 11.09
CA ILE A 22 -2.42 0.36 11.94
C ILE A 22 -0.91 0.60 12.02
N CYS A 23 -0.22 0.69 10.88
CA CYS A 23 1.23 0.86 10.86
C CYS A 23 1.69 2.12 11.58
N VAL A 24 1.03 3.26 11.38
CA VAL A 24 1.36 4.52 12.06
C VAL A 24 1.11 4.41 13.57
N ARG A 25 0.03 3.73 13.99
CA ARG A 25 -0.32 3.59 15.41
C ARG A 25 0.60 2.61 16.15
N THR A 26 1.13 1.61 15.45
CA THR A 26 2.02 0.58 16.00
C THR A 26 3.50 0.88 15.80
N ALA A 27 3.84 1.91 15.03
CA ALA A 27 5.20 2.39 14.89
C ALA A 27 5.75 2.86 16.25
N PRO A 28 6.97 2.43 16.63
CA PRO A 28 7.61 2.84 17.87
C PRO A 28 7.90 4.34 17.88
N THR A 29 7.75 4.98 19.04
CA THR A 29 8.15 6.38 19.26
C THR A 29 9.55 6.44 19.84
N ILE A 30 10.50 7.04 19.12
CA ILE A 30 11.89 7.20 19.56
C ILE A 30 12.02 8.35 20.58
N ALA A 31 11.16 9.37 20.49
CA ALA A 31 11.02 10.45 21.47
C ALA A 31 9.54 10.91 21.58
N PRO A 32 9.13 11.57 22.68
CA PRO A 32 7.73 11.95 22.93
C PRO A 32 7.09 12.82 21.83
N ASP A 33 7.89 13.62 21.13
CA ASP A 33 7.43 14.54 20.08
C ASP A 33 8.02 14.22 18.68
N ALA A 34 8.73 13.09 18.54
CA ALA A 34 9.27 12.70 17.24
C ALA A 34 8.16 12.17 16.31
N PRO A 35 8.19 12.52 15.00
CA PRO A 35 7.31 11.90 14.02
C PRO A 35 7.45 10.38 14.06
N ARG A 36 6.32 9.67 14.08
CA ARG A 36 6.34 8.21 13.99
C ARG A 36 6.63 7.80 12.55
N ASP A 37 7.72 7.07 12.35
CA ASP A 37 8.00 6.45 11.06
C ASP A 37 7.20 5.15 10.93
N PHE A 38 6.23 5.12 10.00
CA PHE A 38 5.43 3.92 9.78
C PHE A 38 6.26 2.76 9.20
N PHE A 39 7.45 3.03 8.64
CA PHE A 39 8.37 2.00 8.18
C PHE A 39 8.87 1.10 9.33
N ASP A 40 8.93 1.64 10.55
CA ASP A 40 9.34 0.90 11.74
C ASP A 40 8.22 0.03 12.35
N SER A 41 7.04 0.02 11.73
CA SER A 41 5.92 -0.79 12.20
C SER A 41 6.19 -2.29 12.04
N PRO A 42 6.01 -3.10 13.11
CA PRO A 42 6.14 -4.55 13.01
C PRO A 42 5.06 -5.18 12.11
N TYR A 43 3.98 -4.44 11.82
CA TYR A 43 2.86 -4.92 10.99
C TYR A 43 2.97 -4.50 9.52
N LEU A 44 4.05 -3.82 9.11
CA LEU A 44 4.18 -3.32 7.76
C LEU A 44 4.13 -4.45 6.72
N LEU A 45 5.00 -5.45 6.87
CA LEU A 45 5.06 -6.59 5.94
C LEU A 45 3.74 -7.38 5.93
N LEU A 46 3.16 -7.61 7.10
CA LEU A 46 1.87 -8.30 7.25
C LEU A 46 0.73 -7.55 6.55
N SER A 47 0.74 -6.22 6.62
CA SER A 47 -0.22 -5.36 5.95
C SER A 47 -0.12 -5.48 4.43
N PHE A 48 1.10 -5.42 3.87
CA PHE A 48 1.32 -5.61 2.43
C PHE A 48 0.96 -7.03 1.97
N ALA A 49 1.24 -8.05 2.77
CA ALA A 49 0.83 -9.42 2.49
C ALA A 49 -0.70 -9.56 2.46
N GLY A 50 -1.40 -9.00 3.46
CA GLY A 50 -2.86 -8.99 3.52
C GLY A 50 -3.50 -8.23 2.35
N LEU A 51 -2.95 -7.07 2.00
CA LEU A 51 -3.35 -6.32 0.80
C LEU A 51 -3.08 -7.11 -0.48
N GLY A 52 -2.01 -7.90 -0.53
CA GLY A 52 -1.73 -8.80 -1.65
C GLY A 52 -2.76 -9.90 -1.82
N VAL A 53 -3.28 -10.47 -0.72
CA VAL A 53 -4.40 -11.41 -0.79
C VAL A 53 -5.64 -10.73 -1.35
N LEU A 54 -6.00 -9.55 -0.86
CA LEU A 54 -7.17 -8.81 -1.35
C LEU A 54 -7.02 -8.39 -2.82
N ALA A 55 -5.85 -7.91 -3.22
CA ALA A 55 -5.56 -7.54 -4.59
C ALA A 55 -5.55 -8.76 -5.52
N GLY A 56 -5.06 -9.90 -5.04
CA GLY A 56 -5.15 -11.19 -5.71
C GLY A 56 -6.59 -11.62 -5.94
N LEU A 57 -7.45 -11.51 -4.92
CA LEU A 57 -8.89 -11.80 -5.04
C LEU A 57 -9.57 -10.85 -6.04
N ALA A 58 -9.28 -9.55 -5.98
CA ALA A 58 -9.79 -8.58 -6.94
C ALA A 58 -9.38 -8.94 -8.38
N GLY A 59 -8.11 -9.34 -8.58
CA GLY A 59 -7.59 -9.83 -9.86
C GLY A 59 -8.26 -11.12 -10.33
N TRP A 60 -8.65 -12.01 -9.42
CA TRP A 60 -9.38 -13.23 -9.77
C TRP A 60 -10.80 -12.94 -10.29
N PHE A 61 -11.54 -12.08 -9.59
CA PHE A 61 -12.94 -11.78 -9.96
C PHE A 61 -13.08 -10.73 -11.06
N VAL A 62 -12.11 -9.83 -11.19
CA VAL A 62 -12.09 -8.76 -12.20
C VAL A 62 -10.69 -8.70 -12.83
N PRO A 63 -10.34 -9.68 -13.69
CA PRO A 63 -8.97 -9.83 -14.18
C PRO A 63 -8.56 -8.79 -15.23
N GLN A 64 -9.51 -8.05 -15.78
CA GLN A 64 -9.27 -7.02 -16.80
C GLN A 64 -8.28 -5.94 -16.31
N THR A 65 -8.35 -5.60 -15.03
CA THR A 65 -7.54 -4.55 -14.38
C THR A 65 -6.09 -5.00 -14.10
N GLY A 66 -5.84 -6.30 -13.90
CA GLY A 66 -4.50 -6.84 -13.76
C GLY A 66 -3.69 -6.28 -12.58
N ILE A 67 -2.44 -5.88 -12.86
CA ILE A 67 -1.49 -5.34 -11.87
C ILE A 67 -2.01 -4.09 -11.14
N LEU A 68 -2.93 -3.34 -11.76
CA LEU A 68 -3.46 -2.10 -11.20
C LEU A 68 -4.18 -2.32 -9.86
N TRP A 69 -4.71 -3.52 -9.59
CA TRP A 69 -5.28 -3.84 -8.26
C TRP A 69 -4.25 -3.78 -7.15
N GLY A 70 -3.03 -4.28 -7.42
CA GLY A 70 -1.95 -4.25 -6.43
C GLY A 70 -1.41 -2.84 -6.20
N LEU A 71 -1.29 -2.05 -7.27
CA LEU A 71 -0.92 -0.62 -7.17
C LEU A 71 -1.97 0.16 -6.37
N LEU A 72 -3.25 -0.10 -6.64
CA LEU A 72 -4.34 0.56 -5.93
C LEU A 72 -4.37 0.20 -4.44
N ALA A 73 -4.08 -1.07 -4.10
CA ALA A 73 -4.01 -1.52 -2.71
C ALA A 73 -2.89 -0.81 -1.93
N ALA A 74 -1.76 -0.54 -2.58
CA ALA A 74 -0.62 0.15 -1.96
C ALA A 74 -0.74 1.69 -1.99
N ALA A 75 -1.62 2.25 -2.83
CA ALA A 75 -1.74 3.70 -3.02
C ALA A 75 -1.91 4.51 -1.72
N PRO A 76 -2.68 4.07 -0.70
CA PRO A 76 -2.79 4.81 0.56
C PRO A 76 -1.44 5.03 1.27
N PHE A 77 -0.49 4.10 1.17
CA PHE A 77 0.85 4.26 1.74
C PHE A 77 1.64 5.36 1.03
N PHE A 78 1.58 5.41 -0.30
CA PHE A 78 2.23 6.47 -1.07
C PHE A 78 1.62 7.84 -0.80
N VAL A 79 0.29 7.92 -0.68
CA VAL A 79 -0.40 9.18 -0.34
C VAL A 79 0.03 9.64 1.05
N TYR A 80 0.00 8.76 2.05
CA TYR A 80 0.44 9.09 3.40
C TYR A 80 1.90 9.57 3.41
N PHE A 81 2.79 8.82 2.77
CA PHE A 81 4.20 9.16 2.69
C PHE A 81 4.48 10.47 1.95
N ALA A 82 3.77 10.75 0.86
CA ALA A 82 3.86 12.03 0.17
C ALA A 82 3.41 13.18 1.09
N THR A 83 2.34 12.99 1.87
CA THR A 83 1.87 14.02 2.80
C THR A 83 2.83 14.28 3.97
N THR A 84 3.61 13.29 4.39
CA THR A 84 4.65 13.48 5.41
C THR A 84 5.86 14.20 4.82
N ILE A 85 6.36 13.76 3.65
CA ILE A 85 7.50 14.40 2.97
C ILE A 85 7.23 15.87 2.65
N VAL A 86 6.03 16.20 2.15
CA VAL A 86 5.66 17.59 1.82
C VAL A 86 5.66 18.49 3.06
N ARG A 87 5.42 17.95 4.26
CA ARG A 87 5.54 18.70 5.50
C ARG A 87 7.01 18.89 5.89
N ASP A 88 7.81 17.84 5.79
CA ASP A 88 9.21 17.84 6.24
C ASP A 88 10.13 18.66 5.31
N LEU A 89 9.89 18.66 3.99
CA LEU A 89 10.64 19.47 3.01
C LEU A 89 10.52 20.99 3.23
N GLY A 90 9.51 21.44 3.98
CA GLY A 90 9.37 22.85 4.35
C GLY A 90 10.36 23.31 5.43
N GLU A 91 11.04 22.38 6.11
CA GLU A 91 11.88 22.64 7.29
C GLU A 91 13.39 22.44 7.02
N ASP A 92 13.84 22.48 5.75
CA ASP A 92 15.25 22.34 5.32
C ASP A 92 15.94 21.00 5.69
N ASP A 93 15.17 19.99 6.08
CA ASP A 93 15.73 18.66 6.38
C ASP A 93 15.85 17.83 5.08
N GLN A 94 17.07 17.57 4.62
CA GLN A 94 17.35 16.64 3.52
C GLN A 94 17.18 15.19 4.00
N GLY A 95 15.94 14.84 4.35
CA GLY A 95 15.59 13.59 4.98
C GLY A 95 15.76 12.36 4.07
N LEU A 96 15.82 11.18 4.70
CA LEU A 96 15.95 9.84 4.10
C LEU A 96 14.77 9.42 3.20
N TRP A 97 13.97 10.37 2.73
CA TRP A 97 12.77 10.15 1.92
C TRP A 97 13.02 9.34 0.63
N PRO A 98 14.16 9.44 -0.09
CA PRO A 98 14.38 8.61 -1.27
C PRO A 98 14.45 7.12 -0.92
N VAL A 99 15.03 6.79 0.24
CA VAL A 99 15.11 5.42 0.75
C VAL A 99 13.71 4.90 1.07
N GLY A 100 12.87 5.73 1.72
CA GLY A 100 11.48 5.40 1.99
C GLY A 100 10.66 5.15 0.71
N VAL A 101 10.85 5.96 -0.35
CA VAL A 101 10.20 5.72 -1.66
C VAL A 101 10.62 4.35 -2.22
N VAL A 102 11.92 4.08 -2.28
CA VAL A 102 12.45 2.82 -2.83
C VAL A 102 11.90 1.62 -2.07
N PHE A 103 11.84 1.73 -0.74
CA PHE A 103 11.30 0.68 0.11
C PHE A 103 9.79 0.46 -0.11
N LEU A 104 8.99 1.52 -0.23
CA LEU A 104 7.57 1.40 -0.59
C LEU A 104 7.36 0.75 -1.95
N VAL A 105 8.16 1.13 -2.94
CA VAL A 105 8.11 0.53 -4.28
C VAL A 105 8.39 -0.97 -4.18
N ALA A 106 9.42 -1.37 -3.42
CA ALA A 106 9.76 -2.78 -3.21
C ALA A 106 8.61 -3.55 -2.53
N LEU A 107 8.00 -3.00 -1.48
CA LEU A 107 6.88 -3.64 -0.78
C LEU A 107 5.62 -3.74 -1.66
N THR A 108 5.40 -2.77 -2.55
CA THR A 108 4.28 -2.76 -3.50
C THR A 108 4.36 -3.89 -4.53
N LEU A 109 5.55 -4.45 -4.76
CA LEU A 109 5.71 -5.62 -5.62
C LEU A 109 4.91 -6.82 -5.10
N ILE A 110 4.71 -6.95 -3.78
CA ILE A 110 3.94 -8.04 -3.19
C ILE A 110 2.48 -8.03 -3.69
N PRO A 111 1.68 -6.97 -3.45
CA PRO A 111 0.31 -6.92 -3.95
C PRO A 111 0.23 -6.82 -5.47
N ALA A 112 1.20 -6.18 -6.14
CA ALA A 112 1.25 -6.09 -7.61
C ALA A 112 1.43 -7.47 -8.26
N ALA A 113 2.39 -8.27 -7.78
CA ALA A 113 2.64 -9.61 -8.28
C ALA A 113 1.46 -10.55 -8.00
N ALA A 114 0.85 -10.47 -6.81
CA ALA A 114 -0.33 -11.25 -6.46
C ALA A 114 -1.50 -10.97 -7.42
N ALA A 115 -1.85 -9.69 -7.61
CA ALA A 115 -2.91 -9.26 -8.52
C ALA A 115 -2.64 -9.65 -9.98
N LEU A 116 -1.40 -9.46 -10.44
CA LEU A 116 -1.03 -9.83 -11.80
C LEU A 116 -1.16 -11.34 -12.03
N THR A 117 -0.60 -12.13 -11.11
CA THR A 117 -0.60 -13.59 -11.21
C THR A 117 -2.02 -14.14 -11.22
N THR A 118 -2.87 -13.73 -10.29
CA THR A 118 -4.27 -14.20 -10.24
C THR A 118 -5.07 -13.74 -11.45
N SER A 119 -4.85 -12.51 -11.94
CA SER A 119 -5.54 -12.00 -13.14
C SER A 119 -5.16 -12.77 -14.40
N LEU A 120 -3.89 -13.16 -14.54
CA LEU A 120 -3.42 -13.99 -15.67
C LEU A 120 -4.03 -15.40 -15.61
N ILE A 121 -4.02 -16.02 -14.43
CA ILE A 121 -4.61 -17.34 -14.22
C ILE A 121 -6.12 -17.31 -14.52
N ALA A 122 -6.83 -16.29 -14.05
CA ALA A 122 -8.26 -16.14 -14.28
C ALA A 122 -8.62 -15.90 -15.76
N LYS A 123 -7.75 -15.24 -16.54
CA LYS A 123 -7.92 -15.07 -18.00
C LYS A 123 -7.65 -16.34 -18.80
N ALA A 124 -6.84 -17.25 -18.26
CA ALA A 124 -6.47 -18.51 -18.92
C ALA A 124 -7.50 -19.63 -18.72
N ARG A 125 -8.48 -19.43 -17.83
CA ARG A 125 -9.66 -20.29 -17.66
C ARG A 125 -10.79 -19.86 -18.58
#